data_AF-A0A9P8JV93-F1
#
_entry.id   AF-A0A9P8JV93-F1
#
_cell.length_a   1.000
_cell.length_b   1.000
_cell.length_c   1.000
_cell.angle_alpha   90.00
_cell.angle_beta   90.00
_cell.angle_gamma   90.00
#
_symmetry.space_group_name_H-M   'P 1'
#
loop_
_entity.id
_entity.type
_entity.pdbx_description
1 polymer ?
#
loop_
_entity_poly.entity_id
_entity_poly.type
_entity_poly.pdbx_seq_one_letter_code
_entity_poly.pdbx_strand_id
1 'polypeptide(L)'
;MGKLLLTSGQVQVLLSSAFVAAITFFLFLAGYTIQQRSIAHLQSQLKPRIPIAPISDSAQQPLSGPQHPSRLFNPEQNALISEYTASQEPQQANWQKLAHVQIVTNHHHVCSTIMFFGDLARLKSPARRILLFPQAWAMEKQAAKHDLIDPYMDITRRLLRRAARRYNVELRPIPSSAGQEDNPLASLWALADLDRVMSLQTPGLVQDAEALDSVLAYTNSAPMTLLRQDTDSSLTSEDLILATPAKETHRVLTMTGLQNVTAITSALHPAYLSSPHTIASIGSLHDAIHPNKTAFMETPYIRFNDPKLPGPEWEVDYARVVQARPKDKDADWLWTKMYGEFAGRRYDVCGLGLEVWRDG
;
A
#
# COMPACT_ATOMS: atom_id res chain seq x y z
N MET A 1 -3.88 62.91 31.62
CA MET A 1 -3.68 62.86 30.16
C MET A 1 -2.19 63.03 29.87
N GLY A 2 -1.43 61.93 29.80
CA GLY A 2 0.02 61.98 29.57
C GLY A 2 0.32 62.22 28.09
N LYS A 3 0.88 63.38 27.75
CA LYS A 3 1.42 63.64 26.41
C LYS A 3 2.72 62.87 26.26
N LEU A 4 2.70 61.77 25.50
CA LEU A 4 3.91 61.07 25.08
C LEU A 4 4.70 61.99 24.14
N LEU A 5 5.80 62.55 24.65
CA LEU A 5 6.78 63.28 23.85
C LEU A 5 7.64 62.24 23.11
N LEU A 6 7.19 61.83 21.92
CA LEU A 6 7.97 60.99 21.02
C LEU A 6 9.21 61.78 20.57
N THR A 7 10.39 61.20 20.75
CA THR A 7 11.64 61.81 20.27
C THR A 7 11.68 61.74 18.74
N SER A 8 12.33 62.73 18.10
CA SER A 8 12.42 62.81 16.63
C SER A 8 12.91 61.51 15.98
N GLY A 9 13.79 60.77 16.65
CA GLY A 9 14.29 59.46 16.19
C GLY A 9 13.22 58.36 16.21
N GLN A 10 12.34 58.32 17.22
CA GLN A 10 11.26 57.33 17.29
C GLN A 10 10.21 57.56 16.20
N VAL A 11 9.92 58.82 15.87
CA VAL A 11 9.01 59.17 14.77
C VAL A 11 9.59 58.74 13.43
N GLN A 12 10.89 58.95 13.20
CA GLN A 12 11.56 58.56 11.96
C GLN A 12 11.59 57.03 11.78
N VAL A 13 11.86 56.27 12.85
CA VAL A 13 11.85 54.80 12.81
C VAL A 13 10.44 54.28 12.51
N LEU A 14 9.42 54.77 13.21
CA LEU A 14 8.03 54.38 12.96
C LEU A 14 7.56 54.71 11.54
N LEU A 15 7.96 55.87 11.00
CA LEU A 15 7.62 56.27 9.64
C LEU A 15 8.30 55.35 8.61
N SER A 16 9.57 55.02 8.82
CA SER A 16 10.32 54.11 7.94
C SER A 16 9.79 52.68 7.97
N SER A 17 9.44 52.15 9.16
CA SER A 17 8.87 50.81 9.30
C SER A 17 7.47 50.73 8.68
N ALA A 18 6.64 51.76 8.86
CA ALA A 18 5.33 51.85 8.24
C ALA A 18 5.42 51.90 6.71
N PHE A 19 6.41 52.62 6.17
CA PHE A 19 6.65 52.71 4.74
C PHE A 19 7.09 51.37 4.13
N VAL A 20 8.05 50.69 4.76
CA VAL A 20 8.50 49.35 4.31
C VAL A 20 7.35 48.34 4.40
N ALA A 21 6.59 48.35 5.49
CA ALA A 21 5.43 47.48 5.66
C ALA A 21 4.37 47.71 4.57
N ALA A 22 4.07 48.98 4.27
CA ALA A 22 3.12 49.33 3.21
C ALA A 22 3.58 48.82 1.83
N ILE A 23 4.86 49.01 1.48
CA ILE A 23 5.41 48.51 0.21
C ILE A 23 5.33 46.98 0.15
N THR A 24 5.74 46.28 1.20
CA THR A 24 5.65 44.81 1.23
C THR A 24 4.22 44.31 1.12
N PHE A 25 3.26 45.01 1.73
CA PHE A 25 1.84 44.70 1.63
C PHE A 25 1.31 44.89 0.20
N PHE A 26 1.67 45.98 -0.48
CA PHE A 26 1.27 46.19 -1.87
C PHE A 26 1.92 45.20 -2.83
N LEU A 27 3.19 44.82 -2.62
CA LEU A 27 3.84 43.75 -3.40
C LEU A 27 3.14 42.40 -3.20
N PHE A 28 2.72 42.10 -1.97
CA PHE A 28 1.95 40.90 -1.66
C PHE A 28 0.58 40.91 -2.36
N LEU A 29 -0.17 42.02 -2.32
CA LEU A 29 -1.44 42.12 -3.05
C LEU A 29 -1.26 42.02 -4.57
N ALA A 30 -0.20 42.61 -5.12
CA ALA A 30 0.12 42.49 -6.55
C ALA A 30 0.37 41.02 -6.93
N GLY A 31 1.18 40.29 -6.16
CA GLY A 31 1.39 38.85 -6.36
C GLY A 31 0.10 38.03 -6.21
N TYR A 32 -0.70 38.33 -5.19
CA TYR A 32 -1.97 37.64 -4.93
C TYR A 32 -2.98 37.80 -6.07
N THR A 33 -3.14 39.02 -6.60
CA THR A 33 -4.09 39.27 -7.71
C THR A 33 -3.67 38.58 -9.01
N ILE A 34 -2.36 38.47 -9.29
CA ILE A 34 -1.84 37.75 -10.44
C ILE A 34 -2.09 36.24 -10.30
N GLN A 35 -1.88 35.66 -9.12
CA GLN A 35 -2.16 34.25 -8.86
C GLN A 35 -3.66 33.91 -9.00
N GLN A 36 -4.55 34.77 -8.52
CA GLN A 36 -6.00 34.59 -8.67
C GLN A 36 -6.44 34.59 -10.15
N ARG A 37 -5.86 35.45 -10.99
CA ARG A 37 -6.14 35.47 -12.44
C ARG A 37 -5.66 34.20 -13.15
N SER A 38 -4.51 33.65 -12.75
CA SER A 38 -3.97 32.41 -13.33
C SER A 38 -4.86 31.20 -13.00
N ILE A 39 -5.32 31.08 -11.75
CA ILE A 39 -6.21 30.00 -11.33
C ILE A 39 -7.57 30.08 -12.03
N ALA A 40 -8.14 31.29 -12.17
CA ALA A 40 -9.40 31.48 -12.88
C ALA A 40 -9.30 31.10 -14.37
N HIS A 41 -8.18 31.40 -15.03
CA HIS A 41 -7.94 31.02 -16.42
C HIS A 41 -7.70 29.50 -16.58
N LEU A 42 -7.01 28.86 -15.64
CA LEU A 42 -6.84 27.41 -15.66
C LEU A 42 -8.15 26.67 -15.40
N GLN A 43 -9.00 27.16 -14.49
CA GLN A 43 -10.32 26.60 -14.25
C GLN A 43 -11.27 26.75 -15.45
N SER A 44 -11.16 27.84 -16.22
CA SER A 44 -11.98 28.01 -17.43
C SER A 44 -11.54 27.09 -18.58
N GLN A 45 -10.26 26.73 -18.65
CA GLN A 45 -9.74 25.78 -19.65
C GLN A 45 -9.85 24.31 -19.24
N LEU A 46 -9.82 24.00 -17.95
CA LEU A 46 -9.93 22.63 -17.43
C LEU A 46 -11.36 22.19 -17.12
N LYS A 47 -12.38 23.05 -17.30
CA LYS A 47 -13.77 22.63 -17.14
C LYS A 47 -14.09 21.62 -18.25
N PRO A 48 -14.26 20.32 -17.94
CA PRO A 48 -14.45 19.31 -18.97
C PRO A 48 -15.73 19.65 -19.73
N ARG A 49 -15.58 19.90 -21.03
CA ARG A 49 -16.71 20.00 -21.96
C ARG A 49 -17.24 18.58 -22.12
N ILE A 50 -18.03 18.12 -21.16
CA ILE A 50 -18.82 16.90 -21.30
C ILE A 50 -19.80 17.20 -22.44
N PRO A 51 -19.70 16.55 -23.61
CA PRO A 51 -20.75 16.66 -24.60
C PRO A 51 -22.02 16.15 -23.93
N ILE A 52 -23.04 17.00 -23.88
CA ILE A 52 -24.39 16.55 -23.54
C ILE A 52 -24.74 15.56 -24.64
N ALA A 53 -24.73 14.27 -24.29
CA ALA A 53 -25.24 13.24 -25.18
C ALA A 53 -26.66 13.64 -25.56
N PRO A 54 -27.06 13.52 -26.84
CA PRO A 54 -28.45 13.75 -27.21
C PRO A 54 -29.31 12.89 -26.29
N ILE A 55 -30.32 13.50 -25.68
CA ILE A 55 -31.30 12.81 -24.85
C ILE A 55 -32.07 11.89 -25.79
N SER A 56 -31.55 10.69 -25.97
CA SER A 56 -32.27 9.58 -26.56
C SER A 56 -32.97 8.90 -25.39
N ASP A 57 -34.29 9.02 -25.32
CA ASP A 57 -35.18 8.30 -24.38
C ASP A 57 -35.14 6.76 -24.52
N SER A 58 -34.07 6.22 -25.11
CA SER A 58 -33.93 4.80 -25.48
C SER A 58 -32.72 4.11 -24.84
N ALA A 59 -31.90 4.82 -24.05
CA ALA A 59 -30.63 4.29 -23.52
C ALA A 59 -30.63 3.97 -22.02
N GLN A 60 -31.81 3.73 -21.42
CA GLN A 60 -31.93 3.28 -20.02
C GLN A 60 -32.46 1.84 -19.87
N GLN A 61 -32.54 1.07 -20.95
CA GLN A 61 -32.66 -0.38 -20.79
C GLN A 61 -31.25 -0.98 -20.84
N PRO A 62 -30.77 -1.64 -19.75
CA PRO A 62 -29.69 -2.59 -19.92
C PRO A 62 -30.12 -3.54 -21.03
N LEU A 63 -29.23 -3.84 -21.98
CA LEU A 63 -29.44 -4.95 -22.90
C LEU A 63 -29.61 -6.19 -22.02
N SER A 64 -30.85 -6.51 -21.71
CA SER A 64 -31.23 -7.80 -21.18
C SER A 64 -30.87 -8.74 -22.31
N GLY A 65 -29.89 -9.62 -22.07
CA GLY A 65 -29.63 -10.73 -22.97
C GLY A 65 -30.95 -11.42 -23.33
N PRO A 66 -31.04 -12.09 -24.48
CA PRO A 66 -32.32 -12.59 -25.01
C PRO A 66 -33.08 -13.36 -23.93
N GLN A 67 -34.13 -12.76 -23.37
CA GLN A 67 -35.00 -13.36 -22.35
C GLN A 67 -35.94 -14.42 -22.92
N HIS A 68 -35.81 -14.70 -24.21
CA HIS A 68 -36.57 -15.73 -24.90
C HIS A 68 -35.61 -16.67 -25.61
N PRO A 69 -35.70 -17.99 -25.38
CA PRO A 69 -34.99 -18.96 -26.20
C PRO A 69 -35.42 -18.73 -27.65
N SER A 70 -34.45 -18.43 -28.51
CA SER A 70 -34.70 -18.23 -29.93
C SER A 70 -35.44 -19.46 -30.46
N ARG A 71 -36.64 -19.27 -31.02
CA ARG A 71 -37.43 -20.34 -31.67
C ARG A 71 -36.71 -21.00 -32.87
N LEU A 72 -35.55 -20.47 -33.25
CA LEU A 72 -34.70 -20.99 -34.31
C LEU A 72 -33.77 -22.12 -33.85
N PHE A 73 -33.62 -22.35 -32.54
CA PHE A 73 -32.78 -23.42 -32.00
C PHE A 73 -33.62 -24.48 -31.28
N ASN A 74 -33.23 -25.74 -31.44
CA ASN A 74 -33.86 -26.88 -30.79
C ASN A 74 -33.77 -26.71 -29.24
N PRO A 75 -34.81 -27.01 -28.45
CA PRO A 75 -34.78 -26.91 -26.98
C PRO A 75 -33.54 -27.51 -26.30
N GLU A 76 -32.99 -28.61 -26.81
CA GLU A 76 -31.76 -29.23 -26.28
C GLU A 76 -30.52 -28.34 -26.47
N GLN A 77 -30.39 -27.64 -27.60
CA GLN A 77 -29.28 -26.72 -27.85
C GLN A 77 -29.39 -25.44 -27.00
N ASN A 78 -30.60 -24.96 -26.75
CA ASN A 78 -30.82 -23.84 -25.85
C ASN A 78 -30.46 -24.22 -24.40
N ALA A 79 -30.75 -25.44 -23.96
CA ALA A 79 -30.34 -25.94 -22.66
C ALA A 79 -28.81 -25.99 -22.53
N LEU A 80 -28.11 -26.57 -23.51
CA LEU A 80 -26.64 -26.63 -23.54
C LEU A 80 -25.98 -25.25 -23.57
N ILE A 81 -26.54 -24.31 -24.34
CA ILE A 81 -26.04 -22.92 -24.39
C ILE A 81 -26.30 -22.23 -23.05
N SER A 82 -27.47 -22.41 -22.43
CA SER A 82 -27.77 -21.81 -21.12
C SER A 82 -26.91 -22.40 -20.00
N GLU A 83 -26.62 -23.70 -20.04
CA GLU A 83 -25.76 -24.38 -19.08
C GLU A 83 -24.30 -23.96 -19.27
N TYR A 84 -23.84 -23.84 -20.51
CA TYR A 84 -22.51 -23.29 -20.84
C TYR A 84 -22.38 -21.81 -20.43
N THR A 85 -23.41 -20.99 -20.65
CA THR A 85 -23.41 -19.57 -20.29
C THR A 85 -23.50 -19.38 -18.77
N ALA A 86 -24.28 -20.19 -18.06
CA ALA A 86 -24.34 -20.21 -16.60
C ALA A 86 -23.04 -20.73 -15.95
N SER A 87 -22.35 -21.64 -16.64
CA SER A 87 -20.99 -22.09 -16.26
C SER A 87 -19.91 -21.05 -16.55
N GLN A 88 -20.23 -20.00 -17.32
CA GLN A 88 -19.32 -18.95 -17.77
C GLN A 88 -19.64 -17.56 -17.21
N GLU A 89 -20.65 -17.40 -16.34
CA GLU A 89 -20.73 -16.17 -15.56
C GLU A 89 -19.51 -16.13 -14.63
N PRO A 90 -18.60 -15.15 -14.77
CA PRO A 90 -17.50 -15.02 -13.84
C PRO A 90 -18.13 -14.80 -12.46
N GLN A 91 -17.97 -15.75 -11.54
CA GLN A 91 -18.45 -15.61 -10.18
C GLN A 91 -17.98 -14.26 -9.65
N GLN A 92 -18.91 -13.32 -9.51
CA GLN A 92 -18.56 -11.96 -9.16
C GLN A 92 -17.98 -11.99 -7.74
N ALA A 93 -16.70 -11.62 -7.63
CA ALA A 93 -15.97 -11.72 -6.38
C ALA A 93 -16.64 -10.85 -5.29
N ASN A 94 -16.90 -11.45 -4.13
CA ASN A 94 -17.44 -10.71 -2.99
C ASN A 94 -16.31 -9.96 -2.27
N TRP A 95 -16.01 -8.73 -2.71
CA TRP A 95 -14.94 -7.89 -2.17
C TRP A 95 -15.07 -7.57 -0.67
N GLN A 96 -16.26 -7.69 -0.07
CA GLN A 96 -16.44 -7.52 1.38
C GLN A 96 -15.82 -8.66 2.19
N LYS A 97 -15.57 -9.80 1.54
CA LYS A 97 -14.99 -11.01 2.14
C LYS A 97 -13.56 -11.28 1.68
N LEU A 98 -12.97 -10.38 0.88
CA LEU A 98 -11.60 -10.45 0.42
C LEU A 98 -10.80 -9.30 1.05
N ALA A 99 -9.59 -9.58 1.53
CA ALA A 99 -8.76 -8.55 2.13
C ALA A 99 -7.27 -8.68 1.80
N HIS A 100 -6.62 -7.53 1.64
CA HIS A 100 -5.17 -7.38 1.81
C HIS A 100 -4.88 -7.24 3.30
N VAL A 101 -4.09 -8.15 3.84
CA VAL A 101 -3.76 -8.21 5.26
C VAL A 101 -2.26 -8.02 5.43
N GLN A 102 -1.88 -7.20 6.39
CA GLN A 102 -0.49 -7.02 6.78
C GLN A 102 -0.37 -7.19 8.28
N ILE A 103 0.75 -7.75 8.73
CA ILE A 103 1.03 -7.97 10.14
C ILE A 103 2.30 -7.24 10.50
N VAL A 104 2.24 -6.44 11.57
CA VAL A 104 3.39 -5.64 12.00
C VAL A 104 3.66 -5.89 13.46
N THR A 105 4.87 -6.36 13.77
CA THR A 105 5.36 -6.61 15.13
C THR A 105 6.41 -5.60 15.59
N ASN A 106 7.01 -4.86 14.65
CA ASN A 106 8.07 -3.90 14.90
C ASN A 106 7.67 -2.49 14.41
N HIS A 107 7.95 -1.48 15.23
CA HIS A 107 7.68 -0.08 14.96
C HIS A 107 8.27 0.43 13.63
N HIS A 108 9.44 -0.07 13.22
CA HIS A 108 10.12 0.35 11.97
C HIS A 108 9.34 -0.07 10.71
N HIS A 109 8.63 -1.20 10.75
CA HIS A 109 7.87 -1.72 9.60
C HIS A 109 6.46 -1.11 9.48
N VAL A 110 6.00 -0.35 10.49
CA VAL A 110 4.66 0.27 10.47
C VAL A 110 4.50 1.18 9.25
N CYS A 111 5.53 1.97 8.93
CA CYS A 111 5.43 2.89 7.81
C CYS A 111 5.39 2.17 6.45
N SER A 112 6.25 1.17 6.22
CA SER A 112 6.24 0.41 4.95
C SER A 112 4.89 -0.29 4.72
N THR A 113 4.28 -0.81 5.78
CA THR A 113 2.94 -1.40 5.70
C THR A 113 1.86 -0.38 5.38
N ILE A 114 1.95 0.84 5.93
CA ILE A 114 0.98 1.90 5.63
C ILE A 114 1.20 2.46 4.22
N MET A 115 2.43 2.49 3.72
CA MET A 115 2.73 2.79 2.33
C MET A 115 2.01 1.82 1.40
N PHE A 116 2.12 0.51 1.66
CA PHE A 116 1.41 -0.53 0.93
C PHE A 116 -0.11 -0.29 0.89
N PHE A 117 -0.76 -0.04 2.05
CA PHE A 117 -2.19 0.28 2.07
C PHE A 117 -2.53 1.61 1.41
N GLY A 118 -1.64 2.59 1.51
CA GLY A 118 -1.75 3.88 0.85
C GLY A 118 -1.72 3.76 -0.67
N ASP A 119 -0.91 2.85 -1.21
CA ASP A 119 -0.88 2.54 -2.64
C ASP A 119 -2.16 1.82 -3.07
N LEU A 120 -2.60 0.79 -2.33
CA LEU A 120 -3.88 0.12 -2.60
C LEU A 120 -5.07 1.09 -2.57
N ALA A 121 -5.06 2.07 -1.67
CA ALA A 121 -6.09 3.10 -1.59
C ALA A 121 -6.01 4.08 -2.78
N ARG A 122 -4.81 4.53 -3.14
CA ARG A 122 -4.56 5.39 -4.30
C ARG A 122 -5.01 4.74 -5.60
N LEU A 123 -4.74 3.44 -5.74
CA LEU A 123 -5.08 2.62 -6.90
C LEU A 123 -6.51 2.04 -6.84
N LYS A 124 -7.30 2.44 -5.83
CA LYS A 124 -8.73 2.11 -5.70
C LYS A 124 -9.05 0.61 -5.65
N SER A 125 -8.19 -0.20 -5.04
CA SER A 125 -8.52 -1.61 -4.75
C SER A 125 -9.87 -1.72 -4.01
N PRO A 126 -10.82 -2.53 -4.50
CA PRO A 126 -12.10 -2.74 -3.83
C PRO A 126 -12.00 -3.67 -2.62
N ALA A 127 -10.92 -4.45 -2.49
CA ALA A 127 -10.71 -5.35 -1.37
C ALA A 127 -10.52 -4.59 -0.05
N ARG A 128 -10.87 -5.25 1.06
CA ARG A 128 -10.66 -4.70 2.40
C ARG A 128 -9.16 -4.60 2.70
N ARG A 129 -8.79 -3.65 3.57
CA ARG A 129 -7.41 -3.43 4.01
C ARG A 129 -7.38 -3.65 5.52
N ILE A 130 -6.63 -4.64 5.98
CA ILE A 130 -6.62 -5.02 7.40
C ILE A 130 -5.18 -5.03 7.91
N LEU A 131 -4.92 -4.31 9.01
CA LEU A 131 -3.64 -4.29 9.68
C LEU A 131 -3.75 -4.99 11.03
N LEU A 132 -3.02 -6.09 11.18
CA LEU A 132 -2.84 -6.80 12.44
C LEU A 132 -1.64 -6.21 13.18
N PHE A 133 -1.82 -5.87 14.46
CA PHE A 133 -0.77 -5.22 15.26
C PHE A 133 -0.88 -5.58 16.75
N PRO A 134 0.21 -5.53 17.54
CA PRO A 134 0.20 -5.81 18.96
C PRO A 134 -0.87 -5.03 19.74
N GLN A 135 -1.70 -5.73 20.51
CA GLN A 135 -2.73 -5.10 21.34
C GLN A 135 -2.15 -4.10 22.33
N ALA A 136 -0.93 -4.35 22.82
CA ALA A 136 -0.19 -3.43 23.69
C ALA A 136 -0.05 -2.03 23.09
N TRP A 137 -0.01 -1.90 21.77
CA TRP A 137 0.12 -0.61 21.09
C TRP A 137 -1.17 0.23 21.14
N ALA A 138 -2.33 -0.43 21.24
CA ALA A 138 -3.62 0.23 21.40
C ALA A 138 -3.89 0.68 22.83
N MET A 139 -3.17 0.13 23.82
CA MET A 139 -3.37 0.47 25.22
C MET A 139 -2.73 1.83 25.54
N GLU A 140 -3.54 2.75 26.05
CA GLU A 140 -3.06 4.02 26.60
C GLU A 140 -2.59 3.77 28.03
N LYS A 141 -1.34 3.30 28.19
CA LYS A 141 -0.73 3.25 29.52
C LYS A 141 -0.52 4.69 29.99
N GLN A 142 -1.13 5.06 31.11
CA GLN A 142 -0.61 6.17 31.91
C GLN A 142 0.80 5.74 32.32
N ALA A 143 1.82 6.34 31.70
CA ALA A 143 3.20 6.02 32.03
C ALA A 143 3.38 6.21 33.54
N ALA A 144 3.57 5.11 34.27
CA ALA A 144 4.01 5.21 35.64
C ALA A 144 5.37 5.93 35.62
N LYS A 145 5.68 6.68 36.69
CA LYS A 145 6.85 7.59 36.77
C LYS A 145 8.22 6.92 36.47
N HIS A 146 8.27 5.61 36.29
CA HIS A 146 9.47 4.80 36.02
C HIS A 146 9.32 3.83 34.83
N ASP A 147 8.22 3.85 34.07
CA ASP A 147 8.11 3.02 32.88
C ASP A 147 8.94 3.63 31.74
N LEU A 148 9.85 2.83 31.16
CA LEU A 148 10.57 3.18 29.93
C LEU A 148 9.54 3.41 28.82
N ILE A 149 9.33 4.67 28.45
CA ILE A 149 8.47 5.04 27.33
C ILE A 149 9.19 4.60 26.05
N ASP A 150 8.57 3.72 25.27
CA ASP A 150 9.08 3.38 23.94
C ASP A 150 9.06 4.64 23.05
N PRO A 151 10.23 5.11 22.56
CA PRO A 151 10.33 6.36 21.81
C PRO A 151 9.60 6.34 20.46
N TYR A 152 9.30 5.14 19.92
CA TYR A 152 8.64 4.99 18.62
C TYR A 152 7.11 4.92 18.73
N MET A 153 6.58 4.87 19.95
CA MET A 153 5.17 4.61 20.21
C MET A 153 4.25 5.73 19.72
N ASP A 154 4.66 6.98 19.88
CA ASP A 154 3.89 8.14 19.41
C ASP A 154 3.81 8.21 17.89
N ILE A 155 4.92 7.93 17.22
CA ILE A 155 4.99 7.82 15.76
C ILE A 155 4.08 6.69 15.28
N THR A 156 4.17 5.52 15.93
CA THR A 156 3.36 4.35 15.60
C THR A 156 1.87 4.64 15.74
N ARG A 157 1.41 5.21 16.86
CA ARG A 157 -0.01 5.57 17.04
C ARG A 157 -0.48 6.59 16.02
N ARG A 158 0.35 7.60 15.71
CA ARG A 158 0.04 8.60 14.68
C ARG A 158 -0.14 7.93 13.31
N LEU A 159 0.75 7.00 12.97
CA LEU A 159 0.71 6.24 11.73
C LEU A 159 -0.52 5.33 11.66
N LEU A 160 -0.83 4.56 12.71
CA LEU A 160 -2.04 3.74 12.79
C LEU A 160 -3.32 4.58 12.61
N ARG A 161 -3.43 5.72 13.31
CA ARG A 161 -4.55 6.66 13.13
C ARG A 161 -4.65 7.17 11.69
N ARG A 162 -3.51 7.45 11.04
CA ARG A 162 -3.47 7.85 9.62
C ARG A 162 -3.97 6.73 8.72
N ALA A 163 -3.54 5.49 8.95
CA ALA A 163 -3.96 4.32 8.18
C ALA A 163 -5.48 4.15 8.20
N ALA A 164 -6.08 4.17 9.39
CA ALA A 164 -7.52 4.06 9.55
C ALA A 164 -8.28 5.22 8.90
N ARG A 165 -7.86 6.47 9.14
CA ARG A 165 -8.61 7.66 8.70
C ARG A 165 -8.45 7.97 7.21
N ARG A 166 -7.25 7.79 6.66
CA ARG A 166 -6.92 8.23 5.29
C ARG A 166 -7.06 7.12 4.26
N TYR A 167 -6.77 5.89 4.66
CA TYR A 167 -6.72 4.74 3.75
C TYR A 167 -7.77 3.67 4.07
N ASN A 168 -8.68 3.97 5.01
CA ASN A 168 -9.75 3.08 5.43
C ASN A 168 -9.24 1.68 5.82
N VAL A 169 -8.10 1.65 6.52
CA VAL A 169 -7.51 0.40 7.02
C VAL A 169 -8.20 0.01 8.32
N GLU A 170 -8.69 -1.22 8.37
CA GLU A 170 -9.25 -1.82 9.57
C GLU A 170 -8.11 -2.29 10.48
N LEU A 171 -8.01 -1.66 11.65
CA LEU A 171 -6.98 -1.98 12.64
C LEU A 171 -7.50 -3.09 13.56
N ARG A 172 -6.87 -4.26 13.54
CA ARG A 172 -7.23 -5.39 14.41
C ARG A 172 -6.08 -5.72 15.36
N PRO A 173 -6.23 -5.45 16.67
CA PRO A 173 -5.19 -5.80 17.63
C PRO A 173 -5.10 -7.33 17.80
N ILE A 174 -3.88 -7.84 17.90
CA ILE A 174 -3.58 -9.24 18.23
C ILE A 174 -2.91 -9.32 19.61
N PRO A 175 -3.20 -10.34 20.43
CA PRO A 175 -2.58 -10.47 21.74
C PRO A 175 -1.06 -10.60 21.57
N SER A 176 -0.31 -9.79 22.32
CA SER A 176 1.13 -10.00 22.47
C SER A 176 1.32 -11.14 23.46
N SER A 177 1.76 -12.31 23.02
CA SER A 177 2.27 -13.31 23.96
C SER A 177 3.52 -12.70 24.60
N ALA A 178 3.50 -12.55 25.92
CA ALA A 178 4.63 -12.00 26.64
C ALA A 178 5.78 -13.02 26.60
N GLY A 179 6.85 -12.73 25.86
CA GLY A 179 8.12 -13.47 25.95
C GLY A 179 8.33 -14.60 24.93
N GLN A 180 7.53 -14.68 23.87
CA GLN A 180 7.72 -15.65 22.80
C GLN A 180 7.94 -14.89 21.48
N GLU A 181 8.96 -15.27 20.70
CA GLU A 181 9.19 -14.76 19.34
C GLU A 181 8.07 -15.27 18.42
N ASP A 182 6.84 -14.83 18.66
CA ASP A 182 5.69 -15.27 17.92
C ASP A 182 5.74 -14.64 16.54
N ASN A 183 5.99 -15.45 15.52
CA ASN A 183 5.60 -15.08 14.17
C ASN A 183 4.06 -15.08 14.12
N PRO A 184 3.43 -13.91 14.00
CA PRO A 184 1.98 -13.75 14.11
C PRO A 184 1.22 -14.28 12.88
N LEU A 185 1.90 -14.98 11.95
CA LEU A 185 1.34 -15.44 10.68
C LEU A 185 0.11 -16.34 10.84
N ALA A 186 0.04 -17.14 11.92
CA ALA A 186 -1.15 -17.95 12.23
C ALA A 186 -2.43 -17.09 12.32
N SER A 187 -2.31 -15.81 12.70
CA SER A 187 -3.43 -14.87 12.81
C SER A 187 -4.17 -14.64 11.49
N LEU A 188 -3.56 -14.93 10.33
CA LEU A 188 -4.26 -14.89 9.04
C LEU A 188 -5.47 -15.84 9.03
N TRP A 189 -5.36 -17.02 9.63
CA TRP A 189 -6.46 -17.99 9.68
C TRP A 189 -7.50 -17.66 10.75
N ALA A 190 -7.23 -16.71 11.66
CA ALA A 190 -8.19 -16.24 12.66
C ALA A 190 -9.30 -15.36 12.06
N LEU A 191 -9.08 -14.81 10.86
CA LEU A 191 -9.97 -13.86 10.18
C LEU A 191 -11.17 -14.54 9.51
N ALA A 192 -11.91 -15.35 10.27
CA ALA A 192 -12.99 -16.20 9.78
C ALA A 192 -14.23 -15.44 9.25
N ASP A 193 -14.24 -14.10 9.33
CA ASP A 193 -15.22 -13.26 8.65
C ASP A 193 -14.93 -13.05 7.15
N LEU A 194 -13.77 -13.51 6.68
CA LEU A 194 -13.28 -13.38 5.32
C LEU A 194 -13.22 -14.76 4.66
N ASP A 195 -13.47 -14.81 3.35
CA ASP A 195 -13.33 -16.02 2.55
C ASP A 195 -11.87 -16.21 2.12
N ARG A 196 -11.12 -15.11 1.90
CA ARG A 196 -9.69 -15.17 1.57
C ARG A 196 -8.95 -13.89 1.95
N VAL A 197 -7.69 -14.07 2.32
CA VAL A 197 -6.76 -12.98 2.60
C VAL A 197 -5.46 -13.13 1.81
N MET A 198 -4.88 -12.01 1.38
CA MET A 198 -3.54 -11.96 0.78
C MET A 198 -2.61 -11.13 1.66
N SER A 199 -1.43 -11.67 1.92
CA SER A 199 -0.32 -10.99 2.58
C SER A 199 0.87 -10.94 1.62
N LEU A 200 1.38 -9.73 1.39
CA LEU A 200 2.58 -9.49 0.59
C LEU A 200 3.71 -9.02 1.50
N GLN A 201 4.90 -9.58 1.39
CA GLN A 201 5.99 -9.16 2.26
C GLN A 201 6.42 -7.72 1.97
N THR A 202 6.48 -6.88 3.01
CA THR A 202 6.98 -5.49 2.93
C THR A 202 8.43 -5.42 3.42
N PRO A 203 9.24 -4.43 2.99
CA PRO A 203 8.90 -3.25 2.17
C PRO A 203 8.70 -3.55 0.67
N GLY A 204 7.75 -2.83 0.07
CA GLY A 204 7.44 -2.92 -1.35
C GLY A 204 6.58 -1.77 -1.85
N LEU A 205 6.46 -1.65 -3.17
CA LEU A 205 5.62 -0.67 -3.85
C LEU A 205 4.55 -1.38 -4.69
N VAL A 206 3.30 -0.92 -4.57
CA VAL A 206 2.21 -1.41 -5.42
C VAL A 206 2.06 -0.48 -6.62
N GLN A 207 2.24 -1.05 -7.81
CA GLN A 207 2.07 -0.36 -9.09
C GLN A 207 0.70 -0.62 -9.70
N ASP A 208 0.18 -1.84 -9.57
CA ASP A 208 -1.12 -2.25 -10.09
C ASP A 208 -1.92 -3.03 -9.04
N ALA A 209 -2.97 -2.40 -8.52
CA ALA A 209 -3.86 -3.03 -7.56
C ALA A 209 -4.85 -4.00 -8.21
N GLU A 210 -5.25 -3.76 -9.46
CA GLU A 210 -6.23 -4.59 -10.17
C GLU A 210 -5.64 -5.99 -10.42
N ALA A 211 -4.38 -6.05 -10.84
CA ALA A 211 -3.66 -7.31 -10.98
C ALA A 211 -3.55 -8.06 -9.64
N LEU A 212 -3.23 -7.36 -8.53
CA LEU A 212 -3.19 -7.97 -7.20
C LEU A 212 -4.57 -8.45 -6.72
N ASP A 213 -5.62 -7.68 -7.00
CA ASP A 213 -6.99 -8.02 -6.67
C ASP A 213 -7.49 -9.21 -7.49
N SER A 214 -7.03 -9.36 -8.74
CA SER A 214 -7.32 -10.54 -9.56
C SER A 214 -6.68 -11.80 -8.96
N VAL A 215 -5.44 -11.72 -8.47
CA VAL A 215 -4.77 -12.83 -7.78
C VAL A 215 -5.54 -13.20 -6.52
N LEU A 216 -5.94 -12.20 -5.72
CA LEU A 216 -6.73 -12.39 -4.51
C LEU A 216 -8.08 -13.05 -4.83
N ALA A 217 -8.83 -12.55 -5.81
CA ALA A 217 -10.18 -13.02 -6.10
C ALA A 217 -10.24 -14.37 -6.83
N TYR A 218 -9.36 -14.59 -7.82
CA TYR A 218 -9.56 -15.64 -8.83
C TYR A 218 -8.58 -16.81 -8.73
N THR A 219 -7.58 -16.76 -7.85
CA THR A 219 -6.73 -17.93 -7.59
C THR A 219 -7.60 -19.08 -7.04
N ASN A 220 -7.26 -20.34 -7.36
CA ASN A 220 -7.99 -21.49 -6.83
C ASN A 220 -7.93 -21.53 -5.29
N SER A 221 -9.04 -21.91 -4.66
CA SER A 221 -9.12 -21.97 -3.20
C SER A 221 -8.28 -23.12 -2.65
N ALA A 222 -7.39 -22.79 -1.71
CA ALA A 222 -6.60 -23.75 -0.94
C ALA A 222 -6.43 -23.21 0.50
N PRO A 223 -6.19 -24.07 1.50
CA PRO A 223 -5.94 -23.62 2.88
C PRO A 223 -4.82 -22.57 2.97
N MET A 224 -3.81 -22.74 2.11
CA MET A 224 -2.67 -21.86 1.94
C MET A 224 -2.17 -21.96 0.49
N THR A 225 -1.84 -20.83 -0.12
CA THR A 225 -1.12 -20.77 -1.40
C THR A 225 0.10 -19.87 -1.23
N LEU A 226 1.26 -20.35 -1.67
CA LEU A 226 2.53 -19.63 -1.60
C LEU A 226 3.04 -19.25 -2.99
N LEU A 227 3.96 -18.29 -3.04
CA LEU A 227 4.71 -18.03 -4.26
C LEU A 227 5.61 -19.22 -4.59
N ARG A 228 5.63 -19.63 -5.87
CA ARG A 228 6.63 -20.59 -6.35
C ARG A 228 8.00 -19.93 -6.35
N GLN A 229 8.95 -20.53 -5.65
CA GLN A 229 10.33 -20.06 -5.64
C GLN A 229 10.97 -20.31 -7.01
N ASP A 230 11.52 -19.26 -7.59
CA ASP A 230 12.34 -19.31 -8.79
C ASP A 230 13.77 -18.93 -8.40
N THR A 231 14.74 -19.78 -8.73
CA THR A 231 16.14 -19.65 -8.30
C THR A 231 16.77 -18.33 -8.72
N ASP A 232 16.29 -17.76 -9.82
CA ASP A 232 16.89 -16.59 -10.46
C ASP A 232 16.22 -15.28 -10.00
N SER A 233 15.06 -15.39 -9.33
CA SER A 233 14.20 -14.25 -9.03
C SER A 233 14.56 -13.51 -7.73
N SER A 234 15.44 -14.07 -6.88
CA SER A 234 15.70 -13.65 -5.48
C SER A 234 14.46 -13.56 -4.58
N LEU A 235 13.29 -13.98 -5.08
CA LEU A 235 12.04 -14.05 -4.32
C LEU A 235 11.98 -15.34 -3.52
N THR A 236 11.23 -15.27 -2.43
CA THR A 236 10.97 -16.37 -1.51
C THR A 236 9.50 -16.75 -1.57
N SER A 237 9.16 -17.96 -1.15
CA SER A 237 7.76 -18.40 -1.09
C SER A 237 6.89 -17.55 -0.16
N GLU A 238 7.49 -16.82 0.77
CA GLU A 238 6.83 -15.95 1.75
C GLU A 238 6.48 -14.57 1.20
N ASP A 239 7.03 -14.17 0.06
CA ASP A 239 6.78 -12.85 -0.53
C ASP A 239 5.30 -12.65 -0.91
N LEU A 240 4.57 -13.75 -1.16
CA LEU A 240 3.13 -13.78 -1.32
C LEU A 240 2.53 -15.00 -0.63
N ILE A 241 1.58 -14.73 0.26
CA ILE A 241 0.79 -15.74 0.96
C ILE A 241 -0.68 -15.44 0.72
N LEU A 242 -1.40 -16.40 0.14
CA LEU A 242 -2.86 -16.43 0.20
C LEU A 242 -3.27 -17.43 1.26
N ALA A 243 -4.14 -17.02 2.16
CA ALA A 243 -4.72 -17.90 3.16
C ALA A 243 -6.24 -17.90 3.04
N THR A 244 -6.84 -19.07 3.24
CA THR A 244 -8.29 -19.24 3.37
C THR A 244 -8.60 -19.36 4.86
N PRO A 245 -9.12 -18.29 5.51
CA PRO A 245 -9.26 -18.30 6.96
C PRO A 245 -10.24 -19.36 7.47
N ALA A 246 -9.86 -20.03 8.56
CA ALA A 246 -10.67 -21.04 9.20
C ALA A 246 -10.32 -21.15 10.69
N LYS A 247 -11.34 -21.04 11.56
CA LYS A 247 -11.16 -21.07 13.02
C LYS A 247 -10.46 -22.34 13.50
N GLU A 248 -10.78 -23.47 12.89
CA GLU A 248 -10.18 -24.75 13.26
C GLU A 248 -8.70 -24.81 12.87
N THR A 249 -8.36 -24.36 11.66
CA THR A 249 -6.97 -24.23 11.22
C THR A 249 -6.17 -23.33 12.17
N HIS A 250 -6.72 -22.16 12.52
CA HIS A 250 -6.08 -21.26 13.49
C HIS A 250 -5.84 -21.93 14.85
N ARG A 251 -6.79 -22.70 15.37
CA ARG A 251 -6.64 -23.45 16.62
C ARG A 251 -5.52 -24.48 16.53
N VAL A 252 -5.49 -25.26 15.45
CA VAL A 252 -4.44 -26.27 15.24
C VAL A 252 -3.06 -25.61 15.20
N LEU A 253 -2.89 -24.55 14.42
CA LEU A 253 -1.61 -23.85 14.28
C LEU A 253 -1.13 -23.24 15.61
N THR A 254 -2.04 -22.64 16.38
CA THR A 254 -1.72 -22.04 17.68
C THR A 254 -1.44 -23.08 18.76
N MET A 255 -2.21 -24.17 18.83
CA MET A 255 -1.99 -25.25 19.81
C MET A 255 -0.69 -26.01 19.57
N THR A 256 -0.31 -26.21 18.30
CA THR A 256 0.94 -26.88 17.93
C THR A 256 2.16 -25.98 18.03
N GLY A 257 1.98 -24.68 18.28
CA GLY A 257 3.07 -23.71 18.34
C GLY A 257 3.81 -23.59 17.01
N LEU A 258 3.14 -23.80 15.87
CA LEU A 258 3.76 -23.67 14.55
C LEU A 258 3.89 -22.19 14.21
N GLN A 259 5.08 -21.65 14.47
CA GLN A 259 5.40 -20.24 14.29
C GLN A 259 6.07 -19.99 12.93
N ASN A 260 6.92 -20.91 12.47
CA ASN A 260 7.66 -20.70 11.22
C ASN A 260 6.83 -21.06 10.00
N VAL A 261 7.02 -20.34 8.89
CA VAL A 261 6.33 -20.64 7.63
C VAL A 261 6.59 -22.08 7.21
N THR A 262 7.83 -22.55 7.32
CA THR A 262 8.21 -23.95 7.05
C THR A 262 7.37 -24.95 7.83
N ALA A 263 7.15 -24.69 9.13
CA ALA A 263 6.31 -25.50 10.00
C ALA A 263 4.83 -25.47 9.57
N ILE A 264 4.32 -24.31 9.20
CA ILE A 264 2.93 -24.15 8.70
C ILE A 264 2.76 -24.82 7.33
N THR A 265 3.75 -24.71 6.45
CA THR A 265 3.80 -25.37 5.13
C THR A 265 3.67 -26.88 5.26
N SER A 266 4.42 -27.49 6.20
CA SER A 266 4.32 -28.93 6.46
C SER A 266 2.96 -29.36 6.99
N ALA A 267 2.26 -28.50 7.75
CA ALA A 267 0.94 -28.81 8.28
C ALA A 267 -0.16 -28.64 7.22
N LEU A 268 -0.11 -27.56 6.43
CA LEU A 268 -1.21 -27.16 5.54
C LEU A 268 -1.06 -27.63 4.09
N HIS A 269 0.13 -28.10 3.69
CA HIS A 269 0.43 -28.56 2.32
C HIS A 269 0.00 -27.53 1.26
N PRO A 270 0.73 -26.41 1.12
CA PRO A 270 0.25 -25.28 0.32
C PRO A 270 0.21 -25.61 -1.17
N ALA A 271 -0.71 -24.95 -1.86
CA ALA A 271 -0.63 -24.79 -3.30
C ALA A 271 0.47 -23.78 -3.66
N TYR A 272 1.01 -23.85 -4.88
CA TYR A 272 2.02 -22.92 -5.35
C TYR A 272 1.51 -22.13 -6.55
N LEU A 273 1.54 -20.80 -6.42
CA LEU A 273 1.22 -19.87 -7.48
C LEU A 273 2.47 -19.59 -8.31
N SER A 274 2.42 -19.93 -9.60
CA SER A 274 3.42 -19.48 -10.56
C SER A 274 3.06 -18.06 -10.98
N SER A 275 3.79 -17.06 -10.50
CA SER A 275 3.57 -15.67 -10.89
C SER A 275 4.84 -15.00 -11.40
N PRO A 276 5.25 -15.28 -12.65
CA PRO A 276 6.45 -14.68 -13.23
C PRO A 276 6.31 -13.16 -13.43
N HIS A 277 5.11 -12.58 -13.31
CA HIS A 277 4.84 -11.18 -13.63
C HIS A 277 3.99 -10.41 -12.62
N THR A 278 3.56 -10.99 -11.49
CA THR A 278 2.88 -10.20 -10.44
C THR A 278 3.88 -9.53 -9.50
N ILE A 279 5.01 -10.18 -9.22
CA ILE A 279 5.99 -9.70 -8.25
C ILE A 279 7.37 -9.68 -8.89
N ALA A 280 8.07 -8.56 -8.75
CA ALA A 280 9.48 -8.43 -9.09
C ALA A 280 10.27 -8.08 -7.84
N SER A 281 11.48 -8.62 -7.75
CA SER A 281 12.47 -8.26 -6.74
C SER A 281 13.33 -7.11 -7.24
N ILE A 282 13.68 -6.17 -6.35
CA ILE A 282 14.72 -5.18 -6.65
C ILE A 282 16.12 -5.82 -6.68
N GLY A 283 16.32 -6.89 -5.90
CA GLY A 283 17.59 -7.60 -5.80
C GLY A 283 17.98 -8.29 -7.10
N SER A 284 17.02 -8.73 -7.91
CA SER A 284 17.29 -9.38 -9.20
C SER A 284 17.93 -8.43 -10.23
N LEU A 285 17.80 -7.11 -10.04
CA LEU A 285 18.47 -6.12 -10.91
C LEU A 285 20.00 -6.16 -10.80
N HIS A 286 20.57 -6.72 -9.72
CA HIS A 286 22.02 -6.79 -9.56
C HIS A 286 22.69 -7.70 -10.60
N ASP A 287 21.99 -8.76 -11.01
CA ASP A 287 22.48 -9.77 -11.95
C ASP A 287 21.81 -9.65 -13.33
N ALA A 288 20.86 -8.72 -13.49
CA ALA A 288 20.16 -8.48 -14.74
C ALA A 288 21.08 -7.86 -15.81
N ILE A 289 21.01 -8.39 -17.02
CA ILE A 289 21.70 -7.86 -18.21
C ILE A 289 20.63 -7.29 -19.14
N HIS A 290 20.66 -5.98 -19.39
CA HIS A 290 19.66 -5.28 -20.19
C HIS A 290 18.20 -5.59 -19.79
N PRO A 291 17.80 -5.31 -18.54
CA PRO A 291 16.43 -5.56 -18.10
C PRO A 291 15.42 -4.76 -18.93
N ASN A 292 14.28 -5.38 -19.24
CA ASN A 292 13.16 -4.67 -19.85
C ASN A 292 12.56 -3.68 -18.85
N LYS A 293 12.94 -2.40 -18.97
CA LYS A 293 12.52 -1.33 -18.05
C LYS A 293 11.02 -1.19 -17.94
N THR A 294 10.31 -1.24 -19.06
CA THR A 294 8.86 -1.05 -19.09
C THR A 294 8.17 -2.19 -18.35
N ALA A 295 8.54 -3.43 -18.67
CA ALA A 295 7.97 -4.61 -18.02
C ALA A 295 8.24 -4.63 -16.51
N PHE A 296 9.44 -4.23 -16.07
CA PHE A 296 9.76 -4.14 -14.64
C PHE A 296 8.92 -3.07 -13.93
N MET A 297 8.79 -1.88 -14.53
CA MET A 297 8.01 -0.78 -13.98
C MET A 297 6.49 -1.07 -13.91
N GLU A 298 5.99 -1.86 -14.86
CA GLU A 298 4.58 -2.28 -14.93
C GLU A 298 4.29 -3.51 -14.04
N THR A 299 5.31 -4.09 -13.39
CA THR A 299 5.08 -5.22 -12.49
C THR A 299 4.19 -4.78 -11.31
N PRO A 300 3.08 -5.48 -11.03
CA PRO A 300 2.08 -5.06 -10.04
C PRO A 300 2.64 -4.78 -8.65
N TYR A 301 3.62 -5.57 -8.21
CA TYR A 301 4.29 -5.37 -6.93
C TYR A 301 5.81 -5.49 -7.06
N ILE A 302 6.51 -4.48 -6.56
CA ILE A 302 7.97 -4.44 -6.53
C ILE A 302 8.44 -4.59 -5.09
N ARG A 303 9.08 -5.72 -4.80
CA ARG A 303 9.62 -6.08 -3.48
C ARG A 303 11.03 -5.53 -3.31
N PHE A 304 11.28 -4.89 -2.17
CA PHE A 304 12.61 -4.40 -1.81
C PHE A 304 13.35 -5.39 -0.90
N ASN A 305 13.87 -6.44 -1.50
CA ASN A 305 14.70 -7.51 -0.91
C ASN A 305 16.13 -7.41 -1.49
N ASP A 306 16.78 -6.28 -1.24
CA ASP A 306 18.13 -6.04 -1.74
C ASP A 306 19.17 -6.69 -0.81
N PRO A 307 19.98 -7.67 -1.26
CA PRO A 307 20.98 -8.30 -0.40
C PRO A 307 22.17 -7.38 -0.07
N LYS A 308 22.37 -6.29 -0.82
CA LYS A 308 23.53 -5.39 -0.65
C LYS A 308 23.25 -4.21 0.29
N LEU A 309 21.98 -3.92 0.58
CA LEU A 309 21.55 -2.84 1.48
C LEU A 309 20.65 -3.39 2.60
N PRO A 310 20.64 -2.75 3.78
CA PRO A 310 19.80 -3.19 4.91
C PRO A 310 18.29 -3.03 4.65
N GLY A 311 17.90 -2.19 3.68
CA GLY A 311 16.52 -1.95 3.29
C GLY A 311 16.30 -0.54 2.74
N PRO A 312 15.20 -0.29 2.02
CA PRO A 312 14.90 1.02 1.43
C PRO A 312 14.44 2.07 2.44
N GLU A 313 14.08 1.68 3.67
CA GLU A 313 13.74 2.60 4.76
C GLU A 313 14.96 3.27 5.41
N TRP A 314 16.16 2.78 5.11
CA TRP A 314 17.40 3.20 5.76
C TRP A 314 18.21 4.17 4.88
N GLU A 315 18.70 5.22 5.50
CA GLU A 315 19.74 6.08 4.96
C GLU A 315 21.10 5.43 5.25
N VAL A 316 21.80 5.09 4.18
CA VAL A 316 23.09 4.39 4.21
C VAL A 316 24.16 5.32 3.65
N ASP A 317 25.40 5.17 4.13
CA ASP A 317 26.54 5.95 3.61
C ASP A 317 26.63 5.84 2.08
N TYR A 318 26.86 6.98 1.43
CA TYR A 318 26.93 7.14 0.00
C TYR A 318 27.93 6.16 -0.64
N ALA A 319 29.08 5.92 0.00
CA ALA A 319 30.08 4.98 -0.53
C ALA A 319 29.51 3.56 -0.67
N ARG A 320 28.71 3.11 0.31
CA ARG A 320 28.07 1.80 0.29
C ARG A 320 26.92 1.74 -0.71
N VAL A 321 26.15 2.83 -0.85
CA VAL A 321 25.12 2.95 -1.89
C VAL A 321 25.75 2.77 -3.27
N VAL A 322 26.85 3.47 -3.57
CA VAL A 322 27.55 3.37 -4.86
C VAL A 322 28.05 1.95 -5.14
N GLN A 323 28.58 1.26 -4.12
CA GLN A 323 29.02 -0.14 -4.25
C GLN A 323 27.87 -1.11 -4.47
N ALA A 324 26.69 -0.80 -3.91
CA ALA A 324 25.52 -1.64 -4.06
C ALA A 324 24.94 -1.58 -5.48
N ARG A 325 25.05 -0.46 -6.19
CA ARG A 325 24.40 -0.24 -7.50
C ARG A 325 24.64 -1.39 -8.50
N PRO A 326 23.62 -1.77 -9.30
CA PRO A 326 23.79 -2.69 -10.42
C PRO A 326 24.88 -2.24 -11.39
N LYS A 327 25.55 -3.21 -12.03
CA LYS A 327 26.61 -2.92 -13.01
C LYS A 327 26.07 -2.46 -14.36
N ASP A 328 24.94 -3.04 -14.76
CA ASP A 328 24.25 -2.65 -15.98
C ASP A 328 23.58 -1.28 -15.82
N LYS A 329 23.70 -0.41 -16.83
CA LYS A 329 23.21 0.98 -16.75
C LYS A 329 21.68 1.07 -16.68
N ASP A 330 20.99 0.14 -17.33
CA ASP A 330 19.53 0.13 -17.37
C ASP A 330 18.96 -0.40 -16.05
N ALA A 331 19.59 -1.46 -15.52
CA ALA A 331 19.32 -1.96 -14.18
C ALA A 331 19.61 -0.91 -13.10
N ASP A 332 20.73 -0.20 -13.21
CA ASP A 332 21.12 0.85 -12.28
C ASP A 332 20.12 2.02 -12.26
N TRP A 333 19.65 2.45 -13.44
CA TRP A 333 18.63 3.48 -13.52
C TRP A 333 17.31 3.05 -12.88
N LEU A 334 16.85 1.81 -13.15
CA LEU A 334 15.64 1.26 -12.52
C LEU A 334 15.80 1.21 -11.00
N TRP A 335 16.90 0.64 -10.52
CA TRP A 335 17.22 0.52 -9.11
C TRP A 335 17.20 1.90 -8.44
N THR A 336 17.92 2.87 -8.99
CA THR A 336 17.98 4.25 -8.44
C THR A 336 16.61 4.91 -8.42
N LYS A 337 15.81 4.73 -9.49
CA LYS A 337 14.46 5.27 -9.59
C LYS A 337 13.53 4.66 -8.54
N MET A 338 13.56 3.34 -8.35
CA MET A 338 12.71 2.64 -7.38
C MET A 338 13.01 3.03 -5.94
N TYR A 339 14.28 3.13 -5.55
CA TYR A 339 14.64 3.65 -4.23
C TYR A 339 14.19 5.10 -4.03
N GLY A 340 14.35 5.95 -5.05
CA GLY A 340 13.86 7.34 -5.02
C GLY A 340 12.33 7.42 -4.87
N GLU A 341 11.59 6.62 -5.62
CA GLU A 341 10.12 6.53 -5.51
C GLU A 341 9.72 6.04 -4.11
N PHE A 342 10.37 5.00 -3.58
CA PHE A 342 10.09 4.51 -2.23
C PHE A 342 10.30 5.60 -1.17
N ALA A 343 11.43 6.31 -1.22
CA ALA A 343 11.73 7.40 -0.29
C ALA A 343 10.70 8.53 -0.39
N GLY A 344 10.31 8.92 -1.60
CA GLY A 344 9.26 9.91 -1.83
C GLY A 344 7.91 9.47 -1.26
N ARG A 345 7.49 8.23 -1.54
CA ARG A 345 6.25 7.64 -0.99
C ARG A 345 6.27 7.58 0.53
N ARG A 346 7.42 7.25 1.13
CA ARG A 346 7.60 7.22 2.59
C ARG A 346 7.35 8.61 3.20
N TYR A 347 7.92 9.65 2.59
CA TYR A 347 7.69 11.01 3.04
C TYR A 347 6.22 11.43 2.87
N ASP A 348 5.62 11.20 1.71
CA ASP A 348 4.25 11.58 1.42
C ASP A 348 3.22 10.86 2.31
N VAL A 349 3.40 9.55 2.50
CA VAL A 349 2.45 8.69 3.21
C VAL A 349 2.66 8.74 4.71
N CYS A 350 3.90 8.75 5.21
CA CYS A 350 4.19 8.67 6.64
C CYS A 350 4.62 10.00 7.25
N GLY A 351 5.06 10.97 6.44
CA GLY A 351 5.73 12.18 6.94
C GLY A 351 7.05 11.86 7.61
N LEU A 352 7.72 10.79 7.17
CA LEU A 352 8.99 10.31 7.70
C LEU A 352 10.03 10.31 6.57
N GLY A 353 11.23 10.80 6.89
CA GLY A 353 12.40 10.57 6.04
C GLY A 353 12.92 9.14 6.16
N LEU A 354 14.06 8.88 5.52
CA LEU A 354 14.84 7.68 5.75
C LEU A 354 15.43 7.68 7.16
N GLU A 355 15.61 6.50 7.74
CA GLU A 355 16.15 6.33 9.09
C GLU A 355 17.66 6.11 9.02
N VAL A 356 18.42 6.70 9.94
CA VAL A 356 19.89 6.54 9.92
C VAL A 356 20.25 5.09 10.22
N TRP A 357 20.90 4.43 9.27
CA TRP A 357 21.47 3.11 9.51
C TRP A 357 22.71 3.22 10.40
N ARG A 358 22.79 2.37 11.42
CA ARG A 358 23.99 2.18 12.23
C ARG A 358 24.40 0.74 12.10
N ASP A 359 25.61 0.48 11.63
CA ASP A 359 26.15 -0.87 11.63
C ASP A 359 26.20 -1.37 13.09
N GLY A 360 25.51 -2.47 13.35
CA GLY A 360 25.40 -3.10 14.67
C GLY A 360 26.60 -3.97 15.02
#